data_AF-A0A853BK07-F1
#
_entry.id   AF-A0A853BK07-F1
#
_cell.length_a   1.000
_cell.length_b   1.000
_cell.length_c   1.000
_cell.angle_alpha   90.00
_cell.angle_beta   90.00
_cell.angle_gamma   90.00
#
_symmetry.space_group_name_H-M   'P 1'
#
loop_
_entity.id
_entity.type
_entity.pdbx_description
1 polymer ?
#
loop_
_entity_poly.entity_id
_entity_poly.type
_entity_poly.pdbx_seq_one_letter_code
_entity_poly.pdbx_strand_id
1 'polypeptide(L)'
;MPASDPYAQRAGAFMKNASRQYSPRQPTIDTTKPSIARVYSYYLGGKDHFPVDREMANYAEDVVPGVTELALGNRAFVQRATRYLAAERGMRQFLDIGSGLPTDGNVHEIAHESIRDARVVYIDKDPIVQAHARALLTDNATTTVLAEDLTEPEKILKEAERTGLIDLGKPVALMLGGILHHIEDHQDPGGLTRRLCAALCPGSCLVISHFCRPDDAEFPEDADHARRLEVAFMAKLKAGRWRGTEVIRAYFGDWPLVEPGLVPLNNWRPLPPSAKVPGSYLMPARNMRLIIGGVAVKPL
;
A
#
# COMPACT_ATOMS: atom_id res chain seq x y z
N MET A 1 23.45 -59.47 -10.12
CA MET A 1 23.41 -57.99 -10.22
C MET A 1 21.95 -57.57 -10.11
N PRO A 2 21.51 -56.84 -9.07
CA PRO A 2 20.12 -56.45 -8.99
C PRO A 2 19.85 -55.34 -10.01
N ALA A 3 18.79 -55.53 -10.80
CA ALA A 3 18.32 -54.59 -11.80
C ALA A 3 17.92 -53.26 -11.14
N SER A 4 18.40 -52.16 -11.71
CA SER A 4 18.08 -50.80 -11.25
C SER A 4 16.59 -50.51 -11.43
N ASP A 5 15.94 -50.11 -10.34
CA ASP A 5 14.53 -49.69 -10.30
C ASP A 5 14.28 -48.49 -11.24
N PRO A 6 13.45 -48.64 -12.29
CA PRO A 6 13.10 -47.56 -13.22
C PRO A 6 12.41 -46.36 -12.55
N TYR A 7 11.82 -46.53 -11.36
CA TYR A 7 11.20 -45.44 -10.61
C TYR A 7 12.23 -44.51 -9.96
N ALA A 8 13.36 -45.04 -9.50
CA ALA A 8 14.44 -44.24 -8.91
C ALA A 8 15.13 -43.32 -9.93
N GLN A 9 15.25 -43.75 -11.19
CA GLN A 9 15.79 -42.92 -12.28
C GLN A 9 14.83 -41.80 -12.72
N ARG A 10 13.50 -42.03 -12.66
CA ARG A 10 12.50 -40.98 -12.96
C ARG A 10 12.39 -39.92 -11.85
N ALA A 11 12.50 -40.31 -10.58
CA ALA A 11 12.52 -39.37 -9.46
C ALA A 11 13.76 -38.46 -9.46
N GLY A 12 14.93 -39.03 -9.79
CA GLY A 12 16.17 -38.25 -9.92
C GLY A 12 16.17 -37.25 -11.09
N ALA A 13 15.47 -37.56 -12.19
CA ALA A 13 15.29 -36.64 -13.32
C ALA A 13 14.24 -35.55 -13.05
N PHE A 14 13.19 -35.84 -12.27
CA PHE A 14 12.21 -34.84 -11.83
C PHE A 14 12.81 -33.81 -10.86
N MET A 15 13.65 -34.24 -9.90
CA MET A 15 14.35 -33.30 -9.01
C MET A 15 15.46 -32.50 -9.73
N LYS A 16 16.07 -33.04 -10.79
CA LYS A 16 17.08 -32.30 -11.59
C LYS A 16 16.48 -31.32 -12.61
N ASN A 17 15.23 -31.51 -13.03
CA ASN A 17 14.54 -30.57 -13.92
C ASN A 17 13.68 -29.54 -13.19
N ALA A 18 13.32 -29.78 -11.92
CA ALA A 18 12.61 -28.83 -11.06
C ALA A 18 13.49 -27.67 -10.51
N SER A 19 14.79 -27.68 -10.82
CA SER A 19 15.75 -26.64 -10.41
C SER A 19 16.23 -25.76 -11.58
N ARG A 20 15.66 -25.90 -12.79
CA ARG A 20 16.18 -25.24 -14.00
C ARG A 20 15.28 -24.18 -14.64
N GLN A 21 14.14 -23.83 -14.06
CA GLN A 21 13.31 -22.72 -14.56
C GLN A 21 12.88 -21.81 -13.43
N TYR A 22 13.39 -20.56 -13.49
CA TYR A 22 13.21 -19.44 -12.57
C TYR A 22 14.13 -19.42 -11.32
N SER A 23 15.39 -19.04 -11.52
CA SER A 23 16.09 -18.21 -10.51
C SER A 23 15.79 -16.75 -10.84
N PRO A 24 14.87 -16.06 -10.14
CA PRO A 24 14.87 -14.62 -10.24
C PRO A 24 16.23 -14.16 -9.73
N ARG A 25 17.00 -13.44 -10.54
CA ARG A 25 18.14 -12.67 -10.01
C ARG A 25 17.58 -11.90 -8.83
N GLN A 26 18.11 -12.15 -7.63
CA GLN A 26 17.67 -11.38 -6.47
C GLN A 26 17.87 -9.91 -6.83
N PRO A 27 16.81 -9.09 -6.86
CA PRO A 27 16.99 -7.69 -7.17
C PRO A 27 17.90 -7.11 -6.10
N THR A 28 19.01 -6.52 -6.52
CA THR A 28 20.02 -5.98 -5.62
C THR A 28 19.41 -4.84 -4.82
N ILE A 29 19.38 -4.97 -3.51
CA ILE A 29 18.93 -3.89 -2.62
C ILE A 29 20.02 -2.83 -2.57
N ASP A 30 19.77 -1.65 -3.15
CA ASP A 30 20.65 -0.49 -3.01
C ASP A 30 20.49 0.10 -1.60
N THR A 31 21.49 -0.12 -0.75
CA THR A 31 21.52 0.37 0.64
C THR A 31 22.16 1.75 0.76
N THR A 32 22.58 2.36 -0.35
CA THR A 32 23.24 3.68 -0.39
C THR A 32 22.27 4.83 -0.66
N LYS A 33 21.05 4.52 -1.08
CA LYS A 33 19.97 5.49 -1.31
C LYS A 33 18.77 5.12 -0.46
N PRO A 34 18.02 6.08 0.10
CA PRO A 34 16.81 5.78 0.85
C PRO A 34 15.73 5.20 -0.07
N SER A 35 14.87 4.34 0.49
CA SER A 35 13.67 3.84 -0.19
C SER A 35 12.41 4.24 0.59
N ILE A 36 11.33 4.51 -0.14
CA ILE A 36 10.01 4.82 0.44
C ILE A 36 9.57 3.72 1.41
N ALA A 37 9.61 2.44 1.01
CA ALA A 37 9.13 1.34 1.84
C ALA A 37 9.93 1.21 3.15
N ARG A 38 11.25 1.43 3.08
CA ARG A 38 12.16 1.31 4.23
C ARG A 38 12.09 2.52 5.17
N VAL A 39 11.96 3.72 4.62
CA VAL A 39 11.67 4.94 5.39
C VAL A 39 10.35 4.80 6.13
N TYR A 40 9.31 4.33 5.44
CA TYR A 40 8.00 4.08 6.05
C TYR A 40 8.08 3.01 7.14
N SER A 41 8.81 1.91 6.90
CA SER A 41 9.09 0.88 7.90
C SER A 41 9.73 1.45 9.17
N TYR A 42 10.72 2.35 9.04
CA TYR A 42 11.35 3.02 10.18
C TYR A 42 10.35 3.86 10.98
N TYR A 43 9.49 4.66 10.32
CA TYR A 43 8.45 5.42 11.02
C TYR A 43 7.46 4.52 11.78
N LEU A 44 7.20 3.31 11.28
CA LEU A 44 6.35 2.33 11.96
C LEU A 44 7.09 1.54 13.06
N GLY A 45 8.36 1.82 13.32
CA GLY A 45 9.18 1.09 14.29
C GLY A 45 9.63 -0.30 13.81
N GLY A 46 9.52 -0.57 12.50
CA GLY A 46 10.05 -1.76 11.86
C GLY A 46 11.58 -1.80 11.86
N LYS A 47 12.17 -2.94 11.53
CA LYS A 47 13.63 -3.16 11.56
C LYS A 47 14.28 -3.16 10.17
N ASP A 48 13.46 -3.24 9.12
CA ASP A 48 13.89 -3.46 7.75
C ASP A 48 14.22 -2.13 7.06
N HIS A 49 15.28 -1.48 7.57
CA HIS A 49 15.77 -0.19 7.09
C HIS A 49 17.28 -0.06 7.31
N PHE A 50 17.94 0.73 6.47
CA PHE A 50 19.38 1.00 6.52
C PHE A 50 19.67 2.39 7.11
N PRO A 51 20.94 2.73 7.42
CA PRO A 51 21.29 4.06 7.93
C PRO A 51 20.75 5.22 7.06
N VAL A 52 20.82 5.10 5.74
CA VAL A 52 20.34 6.13 4.80
C VAL A 52 18.84 6.38 4.88
N ASP A 53 18.05 5.36 5.22
CA ASP A 53 16.61 5.49 5.40
C ASP A 53 16.30 6.24 6.71
N ARG A 54 17.02 5.93 7.79
CA ARG A 54 16.90 6.64 9.08
C ARG A 54 17.33 8.10 8.97
N GLU A 55 18.42 8.36 8.26
CA GLU A 55 18.89 9.72 8.00
C GLU A 55 17.88 10.55 7.22
N MET A 56 17.22 9.94 6.23
CA MET A 56 16.13 10.59 5.51
C MET A 56 14.94 10.85 6.45
N ALA A 57 14.53 9.85 7.22
CA ALA A 57 13.37 9.96 8.11
C ALA A 57 13.56 11.03 9.19
N ASN A 58 14.71 11.02 9.87
CA ASN A 58 15.08 12.00 10.89
C ASN A 58 15.22 13.40 10.30
N TYR A 59 15.77 13.52 9.08
CA TYR A 59 15.84 14.82 8.40
C TYR A 59 14.45 15.43 8.15
N ALA A 60 13.47 14.63 7.74
CA ALA A 60 12.11 15.15 7.57
C ALA A 60 11.47 15.55 8.91
N GLU A 61 11.70 14.77 9.96
CA GLU A 61 11.25 15.05 11.33
C GLU A 61 11.87 16.35 11.89
N ASP A 62 13.15 16.62 11.60
CA ASP A 62 13.83 17.88 11.95
C ASP A 62 13.28 19.10 11.18
N VAL A 63 12.84 18.89 9.93
CA VAL A 63 12.26 19.94 9.09
C VAL A 63 10.88 20.34 9.58
N VAL A 64 9.99 19.38 9.82
CA VAL A 64 8.68 19.59 10.44
C VAL A 64 8.41 18.40 11.38
N PRO A 65 8.38 18.62 12.71
CA PRO A 65 8.05 17.56 13.67
C PRO A 65 6.63 17.03 13.44
N GLY A 66 6.44 15.72 13.44
CA GLY A 66 5.14 15.09 13.23
C GLY A 66 5.08 14.03 12.13
N VAL A 67 6.16 13.77 11.39
CA VAL A 67 6.12 12.91 10.19
C VAL A 67 5.89 11.45 10.57
N THR A 68 6.51 11.01 11.67
CA THR A 68 6.26 9.70 12.26
C THR A 68 4.77 9.49 12.56
N GLU A 69 4.10 10.49 13.12
CA GLU A 69 2.67 10.41 13.40
C GLU A 69 1.82 10.35 12.12
N LEU A 70 2.20 11.06 11.04
CA LEU A 70 1.52 10.92 9.75
C LEU A 70 1.58 9.48 9.22
N ALA A 71 2.74 8.83 9.35
CA ALA A 71 2.92 7.44 8.92
C ALA A 71 2.06 6.46 9.73
N LEU A 72 2.05 6.60 11.06
CA LEU A 72 1.21 5.81 11.96
C LEU A 72 -0.30 6.05 11.69
N GLY A 73 -0.69 7.31 11.44
CA GLY A 73 -2.05 7.67 11.06
C GLY A 73 -2.48 7.05 9.73
N ASN A 74 -1.60 7.02 8.74
CA ASN A 74 -1.81 6.31 7.48
C ASN A 74 -2.06 4.81 7.70
N ARG A 75 -1.20 4.16 8.48
CA ARG A 75 -1.34 2.72 8.76
C ARG A 75 -2.67 2.44 9.46
N ALA A 76 -3.03 3.26 10.45
CA ALA A 76 -4.29 3.12 11.16
C ALA A 76 -5.50 3.32 10.25
N PHE A 77 -5.46 4.28 9.32
CA PHE A 77 -6.51 4.47 8.33
C PHE A 77 -6.68 3.26 7.40
N VAL A 78 -5.58 2.73 6.84
CA VAL A 78 -5.63 1.55 5.96
C VAL A 78 -6.27 0.38 6.71
N GLN A 79 -5.89 0.15 7.96
CA GLN A 79 -6.48 -0.90 8.81
C GLN A 79 -7.99 -0.69 9.03
N ARG A 80 -8.43 0.53 9.31
CA ARG A 80 -9.87 0.83 9.46
C ARG A 80 -10.64 0.69 8.14
N ALA A 81 -10.07 1.13 7.03
CA ALA A 81 -10.66 1.01 5.70
C ALA A 81 -10.80 -0.46 5.30
N THR A 82 -9.76 -1.28 5.48
CA THR A 82 -9.82 -2.73 5.24
C THR A 82 -10.89 -3.40 6.09
N ARG A 83 -10.95 -3.07 7.39
CA ARG A 83 -11.95 -3.61 8.30
C ARG A 83 -13.37 -3.27 7.85
N TYR A 84 -13.63 -2.02 7.49
CA TYR A 84 -14.90 -1.60 6.92
C TYR A 84 -15.25 -2.40 5.65
N LEU A 85 -14.29 -2.51 4.73
CA LEU A 85 -14.52 -3.20 3.45
C LEU A 85 -14.80 -4.69 3.64
N ALA A 86 -14.09 -5.37 4.55
CA ALA A 86 -14.32 -6.77 4.84
C ALA A 86 -15.64 -6.99 5.62
N ALA A 87 -15.81 -6.30 6.75
CA ALA A 87 -16.89 -6.56 7.69
C ALA A 87 -18.26 -6.01 7.23
N GLU A 88 -18.29 -4.77 6.72
CA GLU A 88 -19.53 -4.08 6.39
C GLU A 88 -19.88 -4.19 4.90
N ARG A 89 -18.88 -4.23 4.01
CA ARG A 89 -19.08 -4.32 2.56
C ARG A 89 -18.93 -5.73 1.99
N GLY A 90 -18.46 -6.68 2.80
CA GLY A 90 -18.30 -8.08 2.38
C GLY A 90 -17.24 -8.29 1.30
N MET A 91 -16.26 -7.39 1.18
CA MET A 91 -15.21 -7.49 0.15
C MET A 91 -14.32 -8.70 0.40
N ARG A 92 -14.17 -9.54 -0.62
CA ARG A 92 -13.40 -10.81 -0.56
C ARG A 92 -12.09 -10.76 -1.35
N GLN A 93 -11.84 -9.70 -2.11
CA GLN A 93 -10.69 -9.55 -2.98
C GLN A 93 -10.07 -8.18 -2.75
N PHE A 94 -8.79 -8.15 -2.40
CA PHE A 94 -8.05 -6.92 -2.15
C PHE A 94 -6.83 -6.88 -3.08
N LEU A 95 -6.70 -5.77 -3.81
CA LEU A 95 -5.52 -5.44 -4.59
C LEU A 95 -4.86 -4.24 -3.92
N ASP A 96 -3.76 -4.45 -3.22
CA ASP A 96 -3.08 -3.44 -2.43
C ASP A 96 -1.78 -2.99 -3.10
N ILE A 97 -1.76 -1.77 -3.65
CA ILE A 97 -0.66 -1.27 -4.47
C ILE A 97 0.16 -0.26 -3.69
N GLY A 98 1.47 -0.51 -3.61
CA GLY A 98 2.38 0.18 -2.71
C GLY A 98 2.28 -0.37 -1.29
N SER A 99 2.22 -1.69 -1.15
CA SER A 99 1.97 -2.36 0.14
C SER A 99 3.02 -2.06 1.20
N GLY A 100 4.23 -1.72 0.77
CA GLY A 100 5.37 -1.53 1.65
C GLY A 100 5.80 -2.81 2.36
N LEU A 101 6.60 -2.65 3.40
CA LEU A 101 7.09 -3.76 4.21
C LEU A 101 6.01 -4.26 5.17
N PRO A 102 5.97 -5.58 5.46
CA PRO A 102 5.02 -6.15 6.41
C PRO A 102 5.14 -5.51 7.81
N THR A 103 4.01 -5.20 8.42
CA THR A 103 3.92 -4.72 9.82
C THR A 103 2.67 -5.30 10.48
N ASP A 104 2.44 -5.09 11.77
CA ASP A 104 1.25 -5.65 12.44
C ASP A 104 -0.06 -5.14 11.82
N GLY A 105 -1.04 -6.02 11.66
CA GLY A 105 -2.35 -5.69 11.10
C GLY A 105 -2.29 -5.39 9.61
N ASN A 106 -1.69 -6.29 8.84
CA ASN A 106 -1.66 -6.24 7.38
C ASN A 106 -3.07 -6.43 6.78
N VAL A 107 -3.30 -5.96 5.55
CA VAL A 107 -4.62 -6.04 4.89
C VAL A 107 -5.24 -7.45 4.96
N HIS A 108 -4.48 -8.51 4.69
CA HIS A 108 -4.99 -9.88 4.77
C HIS A 108 -5.36 -10.28 6.21
N GLU A 109 -4.53 -9.97 7.20
CA GLU A 109 -4.81 -10.25 8.62
C GLU A 109 -6.13 -9.59 9.05
N ILE A 110 -6.29 -8.29 8.75
CA ILE A 110 -7.51 -7.54 9.10
C ILE A 110 -8.74 -8.07 8.34
N ALA A 111 -8.60 -8.39 7.06
CA ALA A 111 -9.69 -8.96 6.27
C ALA A 111 -10.12 -10.33 6.81
N HIS A 112 -9.17 -11.18 7.20
CA HIS A 112 -9.40 -12.52 7.74
C HIS A 112 -10.14 -12.52 9.08
N GLU A 113 -10.09 -11.43 9.84
CA GLU A 113 -10.90 -11.28 11.06
C GLU A 113 -12.40 -11.41 10.77
N SER A 114 -12.87 -10.95 9.61
CA SER A 114 -14.28 -11.03 9.19
C SER A 114 -14.54 -12.10 8.14
N ILE A 115 -13.60 -12.30 7.22
CA ILE A 115 -13.74 -13.20 6.06
C ILE A 115 -12.45 -14.02 5.93
N ARG A 116 -12.44 -15.22 6.53
CA ARG A 116 -11.25 -16.09 6.60
C ARG A 116 -10.66 -16.49 5.24
N ASP A 117 -11.46 -16.47 4.18
CA ASP A 117 -11.05 -16.79 2.81
C ASP A 117 -10.87 -15.55 1.93
N ALA A 118 -10.79 -14.35 2.52
CA ALA A 118 -10.48 -13.14 1.77
C ALA A 118 -9.10 -13.26 1.11
N ARG A 119 -9.04 -12.87 -0.16
CA ARG A 119 -7.86 -13.00 -1.00
C ARG A 119 -7.19 -11.64 -1.20
N VAL A 120 -5.87 -11.60 -1.05
CA VAL A 120 -5.10 -10.36 -1.10
C VAL A 120 -3.91 -10.53 -2.03
N VAL A 121 -3.80 -9.63 -3.01
CA VAL A 121 -2.60 -9.47 -3.83
C VAL A 121 -1.95 -8.15 -3.46
N TYR A 122 -0.75 -8.22 -2.90
CA TYR A 122 0.08 -7.05 -2.63
C TYR A 122 0.97 -6.75 -3.84
N ILE A 123 1.14 -5.47 -4.15
CA ILE A 123 2.01 -5.01 -5.23
C ILE A 123 3.03 -4.04 -4.63
N ASP A 124 4.31 -4.34 -4.80
CA ASP A 124 5.38 -3.40 -4.46
C ASP A 124 6.62 -3.66 -5.31
N LYS A 125 7.22 -2.57 -5.81
CA LYS A 125 8.42 -2.64 -6.64
C LYS A 125 9.71 -2.72 -5.84
N ASP A 126 9.69 -2.41 -4.55
CA ASP A 126 10.89 -2.43 -3.72
C ASP A 126 11.42 -3.88 -3.60
N PRO A 127 12.67 -4.13 -4.02
CA PRO A 127 13.34 -5.42 -3.87
C PRO A 127 13.26 -6.04 -2.47
N ILE A 128 13.25 -5.22 -1.41
CA ILE A 128 13.20 -5.71 -0.04
C ILE A 128 11.82 -6.30 0.30
N VAL A 129 10.73 -5.71 -0.19
CA VAL A 129 9.37 -6.24 0.02
C VAL A 129 9.24 -7.63 -0.60
N GLN A 130 9.81 -7.81 -1.79
CA GLN A 130 9.86 -9.11 -2.48
C GLN A 130 10.67 -10.16 -1.70
N ALA A 131 11.73 -9.75 -1.01
CA ALA A 131 12.52 -10.65 -0.18
C ALA A 131 11.71 -11.15 1.03
N HIS A 132 10.94 -10.28 1.68
CA HIS A 132 10.07 -10.66 2.80
C HIS A 132 8.88 -11.50 2.37
N ALA A 133 8.24 -11.17 1.26
CA ALA A 133 7.11 -11.91 0.72
C ALA A 133 7.40 -13.41 0.55
N ARG A 134 8.57 -13.74 -0.03
CA ARG A 134 9.01 -15.12 -0.22
C ARG A 134 9.23 -15.89 1.08
N ALA A 135 9.57 -15.19 2.17
CA ALA A 135 9.83 -15.80 3.46
C ALA A 135 8.54 -15.99 4.29
N LEU A 136 7.54 -15.13 4.11
CA LEU A 136 6.33 -15.08 4.95
C LEU A 136 5.11 -15.78 4.34
N LEU A 137 4.98 -15.85 3.01
CA LEU A 137 3.77 -16.36 2.33
C LEU A 137 3.97 -17.75 1.72
N THR A 138 4.32 -18.72 2.58
CA THR A 138 4.79 -20.05 2.14
C THR A 138 3.78 -20.90 1.37
N ASP A 139 2.47 -20.70 1.53
CA ASP A 139 1.43 -21.48 0.83
C ASP A 139 0.67 -20.72 -0.27
N ASN A 140 0.83 -19.39 -0.35
CA ASN A 140 0.13 -18.47 -1.27
C ASN A 140 -1.38 -18.73 -1.44
N ALA A 141 -2.05 -19.37 -0.46
CA ALA A 141 -3.41 -19.87 -0.67
C ALA A 141 -4.45 -18.74 -0.75
N THR A 142 -4.25 -17.70 0.05
CA THR A 142 -5.12 -16.51 0.10
C THR A 142 -4.36 -15.22 -0.16
N THR A 143 -3.03 -15.23 -0.07
CA THR A 143 -2.23 -14.01 -0.06
C THR A 143 -0.97 -14.20 -0.88
N THR A 144 -0.63 -13.24 -1.73
CA THR A 144 0.62 -13.24 -2.49
C THR A 144 1.14 -11.82 -2.71
N VAL A 145 2.39 -11.68 -3.14
CA VAL A 145 3.01 -10.39 -3.47
C VAL A 145 3.60 -10.44 -4.88
N LEU A 146 3.37 -9.39 -5.67
CA LEU A 146 3.94 -9.22 -7.01
C LEU A 146 4.90 -8.03 -7.06
N ALA A 147 5.96 -8.18 -7.84
CA ALA A 147 7.02 -7.19 -8.02
C ALA A 147 6.72 -6.24 -9.18
N GLU A 148 5.67 -5.43 -9.05
CA GLU A 148 5.19 -4.56 -10.12
C GLU A 148 5.22 -3.07 -9.74
N ASP A 149 5.33 -2.19 -10.74
CA ASP A 149 5.35 -0.74 -10.56
C ASP A 149 3.96 -0.15 -10.86
N LEU A 150 3.48 0.74 -9.98
CA LEU A 150 2.21 1.45 -10.14
C LEU A 150 2.13 2.24 -11.46
N THR A 151 3.27 2.58 -12.06
CA THR A 151 3.31 3.23 -13.38
C THR A 151 2.92 2.32 -14.54
N GLU A 152 2.76 1.01 -14.31
CA GLU A 152 2.38 -0.01 -15.30
C GLU A 152 1.04 -0.70 -14.94
N PRO A 153 -0.10 0.04 -14.93
CA PRO A 153 -1.36 -0.47 -14.37
C PRO A 153 -1.93 -1.70 -15.09
N GLU A 154 -1.82 -1.80 -16.42
CA GLU A 154 -2.29 -3.00 -17.16
C GLU A 154 -1.48 -4.24 -16.82
N LYS A 155 -0.17 -4.06 -16.56
CA LYS A 155 0.70 -5.16 -16.14
C LYS A 155 0.30 -5.63 -14.74
N ILE A 156 0.08 -4.70 -13.81
CA ILE A 156 -0.44 -5.02 -12.47
C ILE A 156 -1.74 -5.83 -12.56
N LEU A 157 -2.72 -5.33 -13.31
CA LEU A 157 -4.03 -5.99 -13.43
C LEU A 157 -3.89 -7.41 -14.02
N LYS A 158 -3.15 -7.54 -15.11
CA LYS A 158 -2.90 -8.83 -15.76
C LYS A 158 -2.19 -9.83 -14.84
N GLU A 159 -1.14 -9.38 -14.14
CA GLU A 159 -0.39 -10.26 -13.25
C GLU A 159 -1.19 -10.61 -12.00
N ALA A 160 -2.00 -9.69 -11.46
CA ALA A 160 -2.91 -9.95 -10.36
C ALA A 160 -3.97 -11.00 -10.73
N GLU A 161 -4.58 -10.94 -11.91
CA GLU A 161 -5.49 -12.00 -12.39
C GLU A 161 -4.77 -13.34 -12.59
N ARG A 162 -3.53 -13.32 -13.09
CA ARG A 162 -2.73 -14.55 -13.32
C ARG A 162 -2.45 -15.33 -12.03
N THR A 163 -2.52 -14.69 -10.87
CA THR A 163 -2.41 -15.37 -9.57
C THR A 163 -3.59 -16.31 -9.29
N GLY A 164 -4.74 -16.08 -9.92
CA GLY A 164 -6.02 -16.75 -9.60
C GLY A 164 -6.68 -16.25 -8.30
N LEU A 165 -6.05 -15.32 -7.57
CA LEU A 165 -6.62 -14.74 -6.34
C LEU A 165 -7.56 -13.57 -6.62
N ILE A 166 -7.38 -12.87 -7.75
CA ILE A 166 -8.19 -11.74 -8.17
C ILE A 166 -8.98 -12.12 -9.43
N ASP A 167 -10.28 -11.92 -9.37
CA ASP A 167 -11.23 -11.97 -10.48
C ASP A 167 -11.82 -10.57 -10.66
N LEU A 168 -11.40 -9.86 -11.71
CA LEU A 168 -11.84 -8.48 -12.00
C LEU A 168 -13.31 -8.40 -12.45
N GLY A 169 -13.91 -9.53 -12.81
CA GLY A 169 -15.36 -9.66 -13.07
C GLY A 169 -16.20 -9.66 -11.78
N LYS A 170 -15.55 -9.71 -10.61
CA LYS A 170 -16.18 -9.62 -9.29
C LYS A 170 -15.65 -8.41 -8.52
N PRO A 171 -16.39 -7.89 -7.52
CA PRO A 171 -15.95 -6.72 -6.78
C PRO A 171 -14.55 -6.89 -6.17
N VAL A 172 -13.70 -5.87 -6.36
CA VAL A 172 -12.34 -5.78 -5.80
C VAL A 172 -12.21 -4.52 -4.96
N ALA A 173 -11.54 -4.63 -3.81
CA ALA A 173 -11.09 -3.52 -3.00
C ALA A 173 -9.70 -3.11 -3.48
N LEU A 174 -9.63 -2.03 -4.26
CA LEU A 174 -8.38 -1.44 -4.70
C LEU A 174 -7.85 -0.48 -3.62
N MET A 175 -6.71 -0.81 -3.05
CA MET A 175 -6.05 -0.02 -2.01
C MET A 175 -4.89 0.76 -2.61
N LEU A 176 -4.97 2.09 -2.55
CA LEU A 176 -3.91 3.03 -2.90
C LEU A 176 -3.54 3.84 -1.64
N GLY A 177 -3.17 3.12 -0.59
CA GLY A 177 -2.95 3.64 0.76
C GLY A 177 -1.58 4.29 0.92
N GLY A 178 -1.45 5.57 0.59
CA GLY A 178 -0.21 6.31 0.79
C GLY A 178 0.83 6.07 -0.31
N ILE A 179 0.38 5.82 -1.55
CA ILE A 179 1.28 5.55 -2.69
C ILE A 179 1.25 6.65 -3.76
N LEU A 180 0.08 7.25 -4.02
CA LEU A 180 -0.10 8.19 -5.14
C LEU A 180 0.72 9.49 -5.00
N HIS A 181 1.05 9.89 -3.78
CA HIS A 181 1.91 11.05 -3.53
C HIS A 181 3.38 10.79 -3.90
N HIS A 182 3.77 9.56 -4.18
CA HIS A 182 5.11 9.22 -4.67
C HIS A 182 5.20 9.17 -6.21
N ILE A 183 4.10 9.42 -6.90
CA ILE A 183 4.05 9.53 -8.36
C ILE A 183 4.14 11.00 -8.74
N GLU A 184 5.07 11.35 -9.63
CA GLU A 184 5.25 12.72 -10.10
C GLU A 184 4.15 13.13 -11.10
N ASP A 185 3.89 14.42 -11.22
CA ASP A 185 2.76 14.92 -12.04
C ASP A 185 2.89 14.55 -13.53
N HIS A 186 4.11 14.46 -14.06
CA HIS A 186 4.37 14.04 -15.44
C HIS A 186 4.05 12.56 -15.71
N GLN A 187 3.90 11.75 -14.66
CA GLN A 187 3.51 10.34 -14.76
C GLN A 187 1.98 10.16 -14.68
N ASP A 188 1.22 11.26 -14.57
CA ASP A 188 -0.25 11.31 -14.50
C ASP A 188 -0.86 10.35 -13.44
N PRO A 189 -0.70 10.62 -12.13
CA PRO A 189 -1.28 9.79 -11.07
C PRO A 189 -2.81 9.65 -11.19
N GLY A 190 -3.48 10.67 -11.73
CA GLY A 190 -4.92 10.61 -12.02
C GLY A 190 -5.24 9.62 -13.13
N GLY A 191 -4.45 9.61 -14.21
CA GLY A 191 -4.56 8.65 -15.31
C GLY A 191 -4.27 7.22 -14.89
N LEU A 192 -3.24 7.00 -14.06
CA LEU A 192 -2.96 5.69 -13.47
C LEU A 192 -4.15 5.18 -12.66
N THR A 193 -4.70 6.04 -11.79
CA THR A 193 -5.88 5.71 -10.98
C THR A 193 -7.09 5.39 -11.86
N ARG A 194 -7.38 6.22 -12.87
CA ARG A 194 -8.49 6.00 -13.82
C ARG A 194 -8.36 4.66 -14.55
N ARG A 195 -7.17 4.28 -15.00
CA ARG A 195 -6.91 3.01 -15.71
C ARG A 195 -7.15 1.80 -14.80
N LEU A 196 -6.68 1.85 -13.55
CA LEU A 196 -6.97 0.81 -12.56
C LEU A 196 -8.47 0.69 -12.30
N CYS A 197 -9.14 1.81 -12.02
CA CYS A 197 -10.58 1.84 -11.73
C CYS A 197 -11.46 1.42 -12.91
N ALA A 198 -11.03 1.66 -14.16
CA ALA A 198 -11.76 1.28 -15.36
C ALA A 198 -11.93 -0.24 -15.48
N ALA A 199 -10.92 -1.01 -15.05
CA ALA A 199 -10.92 -2.47 -15.11
C ALA A 199 -11.80 -3.16 -14.06
N LEU A 200 -12.20 -2.45 -13.00
CA LEU A 200 -12.96 -3.04 -11.88
C LEU A 200 -14.45 -3.12 -12.20
N CYS A 201 -15.14 -4.20 -11.83
CA CYS A 201 -16.60 -4.27 -12.00
C CYS A 201 -17.35 -3.35 -11.01
N PRO A 202 -18.62 -3.01 -11.27
CA PRO A 202 -19.48 -2.33 -10.29
C PRO A 202 -19.49 -2.99 -8.90
N GLY A 203 -19.67 -2.18 -7.85
CA GLY A 203 -19.58 -2.62 -6.46
C GLY A 203 -18.16 -2.75 -5.91
N SER A 204 -17.14 -2.67 -6.77
CA SER A 204 -15.74 -2.53 -6.35
C SER A 204 -15.54 -1.26 -5.51
N CYS A 205 -14.50 -1.24 -4.69
CA CYS A 205 -14.21 -0.14 -3.78
C CYS A 205 -12.81 0.42 -4.04
N LEU A 206 -12.63 1.71 -3.86
CA LEU A 206 -11.36 2.41 -3.97
C LEU A 206 -11.01 3.05 -2.63
N VAL A 207 -9.81 2.78 -2.11
CA VAL A 207 -9.27 3.42 -0.92
C VAL A 207 -8.08 4.27 -1.32
N ILE A 208 -8.08 5.55 -0.96
CA ILE A 208 -6.93 6.44 -1.14
C ILE A 208 -6.61 7.12 0.17
N SER A 209 -5.33 7.17 0.51
CA SER A 209 -4.76 8.15 1.43
C SER A 209 -3.62 8.88 0.74
N HIS A 210 -3.50 10.18 1.00
CA HIS A 210 -2.58 11.05 0.26
C HIS A 210 -2.08 12.21 1.14
N PHE A 211 -0.82 12.59 0.95
CA PHE A 211 -0.26 13.81 1.52
C PHE A 211 -1.01 15.05 1.01
N CYS A 212 -1.57 15.81 1.93
CA CYS A 212 -2.44 16.92 1.62
C CYS A 212 -1.73 18.24 1.91
N ARG A 213 -1.72 19.16 0.95
CA ARG A 213 -1.46 20.58 1.21
C ARG A 213 -2.80 21.26 1.49
N PRO A 214 -3.09 21.63 2.74
CA PRO A 214 -4.34 22.33 3.07
C PRO A 214 -4.41 23.69 2.38
N ASP A 215 -5.62 24.26 2.33
CA ASP A 215 -5.83 25.59 1.79
C ASP A 215 -5.02 26.64 2.56
N ASP A 216 -4.21 27.44 1.86
CA ASP A 216 -3.33 28.43 2.48
C ASP A 216 -4.10 29.55 3.20
N ALA A 217 -5.33 29.88 2.76
CA ALA A 217 -6.13 30.92 3.38
C ALA A 217 -6.82 30.42 4.67
N GLU A 218 -7.20 29.14 4.70
CA GLU A 218 -7.86 28.53 5.87
C GLU A 218 -6.86 28.01 6.91
N PHE A 219 -5.74 27.40 6.46
CA PHE A 219 -4.76 26.72 7.32
C PHE A 219 -3.31 27.08 6.93
N PRO A 220 -2.88 28.34 7.07
CA PRO A 220 -1.57 28.81 6.59
C PRO A 220 -0.37 28.07 7.21
N GLU A 221 -0.44 27.68 8.48
CA GLU A 221 0.64 26.95 9.17
C GLU A 221 0.78 25.52 8.64
N ASP A 222 -0.33 24.76 8.55
CA ASP A 222 -0.32 23.41 7.98
C ASP A 222 0.12 23.45 6.49
N ALA A 223 -0.32 24.46 5.73
CA ALA A 223 0.12 24.63 4.34
C ALA A 223 1.63 24.91 4.22
N ASP A 224 2.22 25.68 5.14
CA ASP A 224 3.67 25.89 5.21
C ASP A 224 4.42 24.60 5.54
N HIS A 225 3.93 23.84 6.52
CA HIS A 225 4.48 22.55 6.88
C HIS A 225 4.48 21.57 5.69
N ALA A 226 3.37 21.49 4.95
CA ALA A 226 3.27 20.71 3.72
C ALA A 226 4.35 21.10 2.69
N ARG A 227 4.52 22.41 2.43
CA ARG A 227 5.53 22.91 1.48
C ARG A 227 6.95 22.55 1.91
N ARG A 228 7.28 22.71 3.20
CA ARG A 228 8.61 22.38 3.73
C ARG A 228 8.90 20.88 3.67
N LEU A 229 7.92 20.04 4.00
CA LEU A 229 8.04 18.59 3.88
C LEU A 229 8.18 18.15 2.43
N GLU A 230 7.40 18.71 1.51
CA GLU A 230 7.54 18.42 0.07
C GLU A 230 8.96 18.73 -0.41
N VAL A 231 9.51 19.91 -0.09
CA VAL A 231 10.91 20.25 -0.43
C VAL A 231 11.90 19.25 0.16
N ALA A 232 11.72 18.85 1.42
CA ALA A 232 12.59 17.90 2.09
C ALA A 232 12.55 16.50 1.44
N PHE A 233 11.35 15.99 1.15
CA PHE A 233 11.11 14.71 0.50
C PHE A 233 11.64 14.72 -0.94
N MET A 234 11.35 15.75 -1.72
CA MET A 234 11.87 15.87 -3.09
C MET A 234 13.39 16.01 -3.13
N ALA A 235 14.02 16.63 -2.14
CA ALA A 235 15.47 16.75 -2.08
C ALA A 235 16.15 15.37 -1.87
N LYS A 236 15.67 14.57 -0.90
CA LYS A 236 16.35 13.34 -0.45
C LYS A 236 15.74 12.03 -0.95
N LEU A 237 14.42 11.93 -1.09
CA LEU A 237 13.72 10.74 -1.61
C LEU A 237 13.44 10.81 -3.12
N LYS A 238 13.49 12.00 -3.73
CA LYS A 238 13.08 12.23 -5.13
C LYS A 238 11.61 11.88 -5.40
N ALA A 239 10.78 11.85 -4.36
CA ALA A 239 9.35 11.56 -4.41
C ALA A 239 8.68 12.12 -3.15
N GLY A 240 7.39 12.41 -3.21
CA GLY A 240 6.59 12.91 -2.08
C GLY A 240 5.98 14.27 -2.36
N ARG A 241 4.83 14.28 -3.05
CA ARG A 241 4.09 15.46 -3.48
C ARG A 241 2.88 15.69 -2.58
N TRP A 242 2.79 16.89 -2.01
CA TRP A 242 1.66 17.34 -1.23
C TRP A 242 0.67 18.05 -2.15
N ARG A 243 -0.51 17.44 -2.34
CA ARG A 243 -1.53 17.94 -3.28
C ARG A 243 -2.69 18.56 -2.52
N GLY A 244 -3.36 19.52 -3.16
CA GLY A 244 -4.57 20.12 -2.59
C GLY A 244 -5.72 19.12 -2.54
N THR A 245 -6.66 19.34 -1.60
CA THR A 245 -7.82 18.47 -1.38
C THR A 245 -8.61 18.18 -2.66
N GLU A 246 -8.82 19.17 -3.52
CA GLU A 246 -9.58 18.99 -4.78
C GLU A 246 -8.87 18.08 -5.79
N VAL A 247 -7.53 18.13 -5.86
CA VAL A 247 -6.76 17.23 -6.72
C VAL A 247 -6.87 15.79 -6.21
N ILE A 248 -6.80 15.61 -4.88
CA ILE A 248 -6.94 14.30 -4.25
C ILE A 248 -8.37 13.76 -4.42
N ARG A 249 -9.39 14.62 -4.28
CA ARG A 249 -10.80 14.29 -4.53
C ARG A 249 -11.00 13.79 -5.96
N ALA A 250 -10.38 14.44 -6.95
CA ALA A 250 -10.50 14.07 -8.35
C ALA A 250 -10.01 12.65 -8.67
N TYR A 251 -9.13 12.06 -7.85
CA TYR A 251 -8.69 10.67 -8.03
C TYR A 251 -9.81 9.64 -7.82
N PHE A 252 -10.84 9.98 -7.06
CA PHE A 252 -12.02 9.12 -6.90
C PHE A 252 -12.98 9.18 -8.10
N GLY A 253 -12.79 10.14 -9.01
CA GLY A 253 -13.70 10.37 -10.13
C GLY A 253 -15.13 10.58 -9.65
N ASP A 254 -16.08 9.99 -10.37
CA ASP A 254 -17.52 10.08 -10.05
C ASP A 254 -17.98 9.02 -9.04
N TRP A 255 -17.07 8.28 -8.41
CA TRP A 255 -17.44 7.23 -7.46
C TRP A 255 -17.95 7.88 -6.16
N PRO A 256 -19.17 7.57 -5.70
CA PRO A 256 -19.66 8.10 -4.44
C PRO A 256 -18.73 7.76 -3.29
N LEU A 257 -18.32 8.79 -2.55
CA LEU A 257 -17.52 8.62 -1.34
C LEU A 257 -18.40 8.06 -0.21
N VAL A 258 -17.85 7.10 0.51
CA VAL A 258 -18.42 6.58 1.75
C VAL A 258 -18.23 7.63 2.85
N GLU A 259 -19.30 7.92 3.60
CA GLU A 259 -19.25 8.80 4.76
C GLU A 259 -18.13 8.40 5.73
N PRO A 260 -17.31 9.36 6.22
CA PRO A 260 -17.51 10.83 6.17
C PRO A 260 -16.92 11.54 4.92
N GLY A 261 -16.62 10.80 3.86
CA GLY A 261 -16.03 11.35 2.65
C GLY A 261 -14.51 11.38 2.68
N LEU A 262 -13.93 12.44 2.10
CA LEU A 262 -12.50 12.70 2.06
C LEU A 262 -12.12 13.63 3.22
N VAL A 263 -11.42 13.11 4.23
CA VAL A 263 -11.17 13.80 5.51
C VAL A 263 -9.76 13.54 6.02
N PRO A 264 -9.25 14.34 7.00
CA PRO A 264 -8.08 13.95 7.79
C PRO A 264 -8.21 12.53 8.31
N LEU A 265 -7.13 11.76 8.26
CA LEU A 265 -7.21 10.31 8.48
C LEU A 265 -7.83 9.92 9.82
N ASN A 266 -7.54 10.65 10.90
CA ASN A 266 -8.14 10.45 12.22
C ASN A 266 -9.67 10.48 12.23
N ASN A 267 -10.27 11.26 11.32
CA ASN A 267 -11.71 11.48 11.28
C ASN A 267 -12.43 10.42 10.45
N TRP A 268 -11.70 9.63 9.66
CA TRP A 268 -12.30 8.55 8.89
C TRP A 268 -12.60 7.35 9.80
N ARG A 269 -13.87 7.26 10.21
CA ARG A 269 -14.46 6.18 11.02
C ARG A 269 -13.57 5.72 12.20
N PRO A 270 -13.17 6.61 13.11
CA PRO A 270 -12.26 6.25 14.22
C PRO A 270 -12.86 5.14 15.10
N LEU A 271 -11.99 4.30 15.64
CA LEU A 271 -12.37 3.32 16.65
C LEU A 271 -12.58 4.00 18.01
N PRO A 272 -13.33 3.39 18.94
CA PRO A 272 -13.46 3.91 20.30
C PRO A 272 -12.10 4.15 20.95
N PRO A 273 -11.91 5.22 21.75
CA PRO A 273 -10.61 5.54 22.37
C PRO A 273 -10.04 4.42 23.27
N SER A 274 -10.89 3.53 23.79
CA SER A 274 -10.50 2.38 24.59
C SER A 274 -9.99 1.20 23.76
N ALA A 275 -10.19 1.19 22.44
CA ALA A 275 -9.76 0.10 21.58
C ALA A 275 -8.23 -0.02 21.55
N LYS A 276 -7.73 -1.25 21.68
CA LYS A 276 -6.30 -1.60 21.63
C LYS A 276 -6.05 -2.63 20.52
N VAL A 277 -6.53 -2.31 19.32
CA VAL A 277 -6.45 -3.19 18.13
C VAL A 277 -5.88 -2.40 16.95
N PRO A 278 -5.34 -3.08 15.92
CA PRO A 278 -4.94 -2.41 14.68
C PRO A 278 -6.03 -1.47 14.15
N GLY A 279 -5.64 -0.23 13.84
CA GLY A 279 -6.53 0.85 13.42
C GLY A 279 -6.91 1.83 14.53
N SER A 280 -6.54 1.58 15.80
CA SER A 280 -6.94 2.44 16.93
C SER A 280 -6.05 3.67 17.15
N TYR A 281 -4.90 3.77 16.46
CA TYR A 281 -4.01 4.92 16.58
C TYR A 281 -4.68 6.20 16.03
N LEU A 282 -4.55 7.29 16.79
CA LEU A 282 -4.97 8.63 16.42
C LEU A 282 -3.77 9.56 16.52
N MET A 283 -3.49 10.27 15.42
CA MET A 283 -2.46 11.30 15.39
C MET A 283 -2.79 12.42 16.39
N PRO A 284 -1.79 13.08 17.00
CA PRO A 284 -2.01 14.35 17.66
C PRO A 284 -2.56 15.40 16.69
N ALA A 285 -3.12 16.49 17.22
CA ALA A 285 -3.71 17.55 16.39
C ALA A 285 -2.71 18.22 15.44
N ARG A 286 -1.43 18.28 15.81
CA ARG A 286 -0.37 18.83 14.96
C ARG A 286 -0.33 18.08 13.63
N ASN A 287 -0.26 18.82 12.53
CA ASN A 287 -0.12 18.29 11.17
C ASN A 287 -1.22 17.30 10.74
N MET A 288 -2.33 17.17 11.49
CA MET A 288 -3.37 16.19 11.19
C MET A 288 -3.99 16.42 9.79
N ARG A 289 -3.91 17.64 9.27
CA ARG A 289 -4.39 18.01 7.93
C ARG A 289 -3.41 17.71 6.80
N LEU A 290 -2.17 17.30 7.12
CA LEU A 290 -1.13 17.02 6.11
C LEU A 290 -1.32 15.67 5.42
N ILE A 291 -2.30 14.88 5.85
CA ILE A 291 -2.66 13.62 5.23
C ILE A 291 -4.18 13.39 5.35
N ILE A 292 -4.81 13.13 4.21
CA ILE A 292 -6.25 12.90 4.12
C ILE A 292 -6.50 11.58 3.40
N GLY A 293 -7.71 11.05 3.56
CA GLY A 293 -8.10 9.80 2.92
C GLY A 293 -9.59 9.60 2.87
N GLY A 294 -10.00 8.68 2.02
CA GLY A 294 -11.40 8.35 1.77
C GLY A 294 -11.55 6.99 1.12
N VAL A 295 -12.79 6.51 1.12
CA VAL A 295 -13.20 5.27 0.47
C VAL A 295 -14.34 5.61 -0.46
N ALA A 296 -14.32 5.10 -1.69
CA ALA A 296 -15.42 5.26 -2.64
C ALA A 296 -15.89 3.90 -3.18
N VAL A 297 -17.12 3.87 -3.68
CA VAL A 297 -17.73 2.68 -4.25
C VAL A 297 -18.03 2.90 -5.72
N LYS A 298 -17.66 1.94 -6.59
CA LYS A 298 -18.03 1.99 -8.00
C LYS A 298 -19.55 1.83 -8.14
N PRO A 299 -20.25 2.78 -8.77
CA PRO A 299 -21.69 2.64 -9.00
C PRO A 299 -22.00 1.47 -9.95
N LEU A 300 -23.26 1.02 -9.91
CA LEU A 300 -23.85 0.02 -10.81
C LEU A 300 -23.89 0.50 -12.25
#